data_AF-A0AAV0QY28-F1
#
_entry.id   AF-A0AAV0QY28-F1
#
_cell.length_a   1.000
_cell.length_b   1.000
_cell.length_c   1.000
_cell.angle_alpha   90.00
_cell.angle_beta   90.00
_cell.angle_gamma   90.00
#
_symmetry.space_group_name_H-M   'P 1'
#
loop_
_entity.id
_entity.type
_entity.pdbx_description
1 polymer ?
#
loop_
_entity_poly.entity_id
_entity_poly.type
_entity_poly.pdbx_seq_one_letter_code
_entity_poly.pdbx_strand_id
1 'polypeptide(L)'
;EDLKDILSLYEASHLAYEGEDILDKAKTHTTKYLKNILLEMDSSDNYEFMKELIRHSLEIPLHRRMVMLEARWYIESCKKKEGTNMTLLELAKLEFNMAQSVLQQDLKSVSWWWNNLGLAKELSFSRDRLVECFFVAVSLMYEPQFSSYRQGLTKVASFITTIDDIYDIYGTMSELELFTDAVERWDIDVVQSLPNYMKICFLALYNTINEMAYGFLRKHEHNIIPNLAKLV
;
A
#
# COMPACT_ATOMS: atom_id res chain seq x y z
N GLU A 1 -14.88 -32.09 14.13
CA GLU A 1 -14.32 -30.86 14.73
C GLU A 1 -15.20 -29.69 14.32
N ASP A 2 -15.32 -28.64 15.13
CA ASP A 2 -16.00 -27.42 14.69
C ASP A 2 -15.15 -26.78 13.59
N LEU A 3 -15.74 -26.63 12.41
CA LEU A 3 -15.10 -26.03 11.25
C LEU A 3 -14.57 -24.63 11.54
N LYS A 4 -15.23 -23.89 12.44
CA LYS A 4 -14.78 -22.58 12.89
C LYS A 4 -13.49 -22.66 13.68
N ASP A 5 -13.31 -23.69 14.51
CA ASP A 5 -12.09 -23.89 15.29
C ASP A 5 -10.91 -24.20 14.38
N ILE A 6 -11.12 -25.05 13.37
CA ILE A 6 -10.08 -25.38 12.38
C ILE A 6 -9.70 -24.17 11.55
N LEU A 7 -10.66 -23.36 11.11
CA LEU A 7 -10.37 -22.12 10.40
C LEU A 7 -9.63 -21.12 11.30
N SER A 8 -10.01 -21.01 12.58
CA SER A 8 -9.33 -20.12 13.53
C SER A 8 -7.89 -20.55 13.78
N LEU A 9 -7.64 -21.87 13.89
CA LEU A 9 -6.28 -22.42 14.01
C LEU A 9 -5.47 -22.20 12.73
N TYR A 10 -6.09 -22.34 11.56
CA TYR A 10 -5.46 -22.00 10.28
C TYR A 10 -5.00 -20.53 10.27
N GLU A 11 -5.86 -19.59 10.61
CA GLU A 11 -5.51 -18.17 10.63
C GLU A 11 -4.41 -17.86 11.65
N ALA A 12 -4.52 -18.41 12.86
CA ALA A 12 -3.51 -18.24 13.91
C ALA A 12 -2.15 -18.81 13.51
N SER A 13 -2.11 -19.91 12.75
CA SER A 13 -0.87 -20.53 12.29
C SER A 13 -0.05 -19.66 11.33
N HIS A 14 -0.64 -18.63 10.72
CA HIS A 14 0.06 -17.66 9.87
C HIS A 14 0.79 -16.56 10.65
N LEU A 15 0.66 -16.53 11.98
CA LEU A 15 1.42 -15.65 12.88
C LEU A 15 2.76 -16.26 13.33
N ALA A 16 3.11 -17.46 12.85
CA ALA A 16 4.29 -18.19 13.27
C ALA A 16 5.60 -17.45 12.94
N TYR A 17 6.55 -17.51 13.87
CA TYR A 17 7.95 -17.10 13.70
C TYR A 17 8.86 -18.31 13.43
N GLU A 18 10.10 -18.01 13.01
CA GLU A 18 11.13 -19.03 12.81
C GLU A 18 11.36 -19.85 14.10
N GLY A 19 11.30 -21.19 13.99
CA GLY A 19 11.45 -22.11 15.11
C GLY A 19 10.14 -22.57 15.76
N GLU A 20 8.99 -22.04 15.35
CA GLU A 20 7.67 -22.45 15.87
C GLU A 20 7.07 -23.65 15.10
N ASP A 21 7.78 -24.79 15.11
CA ASP A 21 7.43 -26.01 14.36
C ASP A 21 5.98 -26.51 14.56
N ILE A 22 5.40 -26.24 15.74
CA ILE A 22 4.01 -26.63 16.05
C ILE A 22 3.03 -25.86 15.17
N LEU A 23 3.25 -24.57 14.95
CA LEU A 23 2.38 -23.75 14.12
C LEU A 23 2.54 -24.10 12.63
N ASP A 24 3.73 -24.46 12.18
CA ASP A 24 3.93 -24.94 10.80
C ASP A 24 3.20 -26.27 10.53
N LYS A 25 3.25 -27.20 11.51
CA LYS A 25 2.47 -28.44 11.47
C LYS A 25 0.97 -28.14 11.47
N ALA A 26 0.51 -27.22 12.33
CA ALA A 26 -0.88 -26.79 12.39
C ALA A 26 -1.34 -26.18 11.05
N LYS A 27 -0.54 -25.30 10.45
CA LYS A 27 -0.81 -24.69 9.13
C LYS A 27 -0.98 -25.75 8.06
N THR A 28 -0.06 -26.72 7.98
CA THR A 28 -0.11 -27.79 6.98
C THR A 28 -1.33 -28.68 7.18
N HIS A 29 -1.61 -29.07 8.43
CA HIS A 29 -2.74 -29.93 8.77
C HIS A 29 -4.08 -29.25 8.47
N THR A 30 -4.28 -28.04 8.98
CA THR A 30 -5.52 -27.28 8.79
C THR A 30 -5.75 -26.90 7.32
N THR A 31 -4.70 -26.52 6.57
CA THR A 31 -4.80 -26.27 5.12
C THR A 31 -5.34 -27.50 4.37
N LYS A 32 -4.79 -28.68 4.66
CA LYS A 32 -5.23 -29.93 4.02
C LYS A 32 -6.69 -30.24 4.38
N TYR A 33 -7.03 -30.12 5.66
CA TYR A 33 -8.40 -30.36 6.13
C TYR A 33 -9.40 -29.42 5.46
N LEU A 34 -9.15 -28.10 5.47
CA LEU A 34 -10.03 -27.10 4.87
C LEU A 34 -10.23 -27.30 3.36
N LYS A 35 -9.18 -27.69 2.63
CA LYS A 35 -9.27 -28.03 1.19
C LYS A 35 -10.16 -29.25 0.96
N ASN A 36 -10.02 -30.30 1.75
CA ASN A 36 -10.85 -31.50 1.64
C ASN A 36 -12.33 -31.18 1.93
N ILE A 37 -12.59 -30.40 2.98
CA ILE A 37 -13.94 -29.96 3.32
C ILE A 37 -14.60 -29.18 2.18
N LEU A 38 -13.86 -28.30 1.49
CA LEU A 38 -14.39 -27.59 0.32
C LEU A 38 -14.78 -28.52 -0.84
N LEU A 39 -14.15 -29.69 -0.96
CA LEU A 39 -14.48 -30.71 -1.97
C LEU A 39 -15.68 -31.57 -1.56
N GLU A 40 -15.83 -31.84 -0.27
CA GLU A 40 -16.86 -32.74 0.28
C GLU A 40 -18.20 -32.05 0.57
N MET A 41 -18.20 -30.74 0.82
CA MET A 41 -19.43 -30.03 1.13
C MET A 41 -20.31 -29.81 -0.11
N ASP A 42 -21.47 -30.48 -0.16
CA ASP A 42 -22.55 -30.21 -1.12
C ASP A 42 -23.09 -28.78 -1.01
N SER A 43 -23.62 -28.26 -2.12
CA SER A 43 -24.18 -26.91 -2.30
C SER A 43 -25.51 -26.67 -1.56
N SER A 44 -25.62 -27.14 -0.31
CA SER A 44 -26.73 -26.76 0.56
C SER A 44 -26.54 -25.34 1.10
N ASP A 45 -27.61 -24.54 1.08
CA ASP A 45 -27.58 -23.10 1.38
C ASP A 45 -27.07 -22.77 2.80
N ASN A 46 -27.19 -23.70 3.76
CA ASN A 46 -26.86 -23.45 5.17
C ASN A 46 -25.35 -23.25 5.47
N TYR A 47 -24.44 -23.59 4.53
CA TYR A 47 -23.00 -23.45 4.73
C TYR A 47 -22.31 -22.50 3.75
N GLU A 48 -23.04 -21.78 2.90
CA GLU A 48 -22.43 -21.01 1.81
C GLU A 48 -21.49 -19.90 2.32
N PHE A 49 -21.91 -19.15 3.34
CA PHE A 49 -21.04 -18.14 3.98
C PHE A 49 -19.74 -18.76 4.51
N MET A 50 -19.82 -19.96 5.10
CA MET A 50 -18.66 -20.64 5.66
C MET A 50 -17.71 -21.12 4.56
N LYS A 51 -18.23 -21.59 3.43
CA LYS A 51 -17.41 -21.94 2.25
C LYS A 51 -16.73 -20.71 1.66
N GLU A 52 -17.46 -19.61 1.53
CA GLU A 52 -16.92 -18.34 1.03
C GLU A 52 -15.75 -17.90 1.90
N LEU A 53 -15.92 -17.94 3.23
CA LEU A 53 -14.88 -17.60 4.19
C LEU A 53 -13.66 -18.54 4.12
N ILE A 54 -13.86 -19.85 3.99
CA ILE A 54 -12.73 -20.81 3.86
C ILE A 54 -11.97 -20.59 2.57
N ARG A 55 -12.67 -20.40 1.43
CA ARG A 55 -12.02 -20.09 0.14
C ARG A 55 -11.20 -18.81 0.24
N HIS A 56 -11.79 -17.77 0.83
CA HIS A 56 -11.13 -16.49 1.05
C HIS A 56 -9.86 -16.67 1.90
N SER A 57 -9.95 -17.30 3.06
CA SER A 57 -8.79 -17.56 3.94
C SER A 57 -7.70 -18.41 3.29
N LEU A 58 -8.06 -19.39 2.44
CA LEU A 58 -7.11 -20.24 1.72
C LEU A 58 -6.41 -19.55 0.55
N GLU A 59 -7.00 -18.50 -0.03
CA GLU A 59 -6.37 -17.67 -1.07
C GLU A 59 -5.26 -16.81 -0.46
N ILE A 60 -5.61 -16.04 0.56
CA ILE A 60 -4.68 -15.23 1.36
C ILE A 60 -5.19 -15.29 2.80
N PRO A 61 -4.35 -15.63 3.80
CA PRO A 61 -4.77 -15.63 5.19
C PRO A 61 -5.00 -14.20 5.71
N LEU A 62 -5.87 -14.06 6.70
CA LEU A 62 -6.28 -12.76 7.26
C LEU A 62 -5.09 -11.89 7.68
N HIS A 63 -4.06 -12.50 8.28
CA HIS A 63 -2.87 -11.79 8.73
C HIS A 63 -2.08 -11.11 7.60
N ARG A 64 -2.24 -11.56 6.34
CA ARG A 64 -1.53 -11.02 5.17
C ARG A 64 -2.40 -10.11 4.31
N ARG A 65 -3.62 -9.81 4.75
CA ARG A 65 -4.58 -9.00 3.97
C ARG A 65 -4.56 -7.53 4.39
N MET A 66 -4.86 -6.66 3.44
CA MET A 66 -4.97 -5.22 3.66
C MET A 66 -6.35 -4.88 4.21
N VAL A 67 -6.42 -4.43 5.47
CA VAL A 67 -7.67 -4.21 6.22
C VAL A 67 -8.71 -3.42 5.42
N MET A 68 -8.32 -2.33 4.76
CA MET A 68 -9.25 -1.48 4.02
C MET A 68 -9.87 -2.17 2.79
N LEU A 69 -9.13 -3.05 2.12
CA LEU A 69 -9.65 -3.83 0.98
C LEU A 69 -10.60 -4.91 1.46
N GLU A 70 -10.25 -5.53 2.57
CA GLU A 70 -11.06 -6.58 3.21
C GLU A 70 -12.35 -6.04 3.81
N ALA A 71 -12.34 -4.81 4.32
CA ALA A 71 -13.50 -4.21 4.98
C ALA A 71 -14.76 -4.28 4.12
N ARG A 72 -14.65 -3.99 2.81
CA ARG A 72 -15.79 -4.08 1.90
C ARG A 72 -16.30 -5.51 1.76
N TRP A 73 -15.41 -6.47 1.56
CA TRP A 73 -15.77 -7.88 1.45
C TRP A 73 -16.47 -8.35 2.74
N TYR A 74 -15.92 -8.04 3.91
CA TYR A 74 -16.53 -8.40 5.19
C TYR A 74 -17.89 -7.72 5.43
N ILE A 75 -18.07 -6.45 5.05
CA ILE A 75 -19.36 -5.76 5.13
C ILE A 75 -20.41 -6.48 4.25
N GLU A 76 -20.04 -6.86 3.03
CA GLU A 76 -20.92 -7.56 2.09
C GLU A 76 -21.22 -9.00 2.54
N SER A 77 -20.21 -9.72 3.05
CA SER A 77 -20.34 -11.10 3.53
C SER A 77 -21.12 -11.20 4.84
N CYS A 78 -20.87 -10.30 5.82
CA CYS A 78 -21.62 -10.26 7.07
C CYS A 78 -23.12 -10.01 6.87
N LYS A 79 -23.50 -9.27 5.81
CA LYS A 79 -24.92 -9.08 5.45
C LYS A 79 -25.64 -10.41 5.16
N LYS A 80 -24.93 -11.42 4.66
CA LYS A 80 -25.48 -12.74 4.31
C LYS A 80 -25.55 -13.69 5.51
N LYS A 81 -24.83 -13.40 6.59
CA LYS A 81 -24.69 -14.28 7.76
C LYS A 81 -25.92 -14.17 8.67
N GLU A 82 -26.48 -15.31 9.05
CA GLU A 82 -27.56 -15.38 10.04
C GLU A 82 -27.07 -14.90 11.43
N GLY A 83 -27.91 -14.14 12.13
CA GLY A 83 -27.58 -13.58 13.44
C GLY A 83 -26.67 -12.34 13.40
N THR A 84 -26.45 -11.74 12.24
CA THR A 84 -25.68 -10.48 12.13
C THR A 84 -26.38 -9.34 12.87
N ASN A 85 -25.61 -8.65 13.72
CA ASN A 85 -26.06 -7.43 14.38
C ASN A 85 -26.14 -6.29 13.36
N MET A 86 -27.36 -5.88 13.04
CA MET A 86 -27.61 -4.85 12.02
C MET A 86 -27.04 -3.48 12.40
N THR A 87 -27.00 -3.13 13.68
CA THR A 87 -26.40 -1.88 14.16
C THR A 87 -24.89 -1.85 13.91
N LEU A 88 -24.19 -2.97 14.16
CA LEU A 88 -22.75 -3.07 13.86
C LEU A 88 -22.49 -3.01 12.35
N LEU A 89 -23.36 -3.63 11.54
CA LEU A 89 -23.24 -3.57 10.08
C LEU A 89 -23.44 -2.15 9.53
N GLU A 90 -24.38 -1.39 10.09
CA GLU A 90 -24.60 0.01 9.75
C GLU A 90 -23.41 0.89 10.14
N LEU A 91 -22.87 0.69 11.35
CA LEU A 91 -21.67 1.39 11.80
C LEU A 91 -20.48 1.11 10.86
N ALA A 92 -20.23 -0.16 10.53
CA ALA A 92 -19.13 -0.54 9.64
C ALA A 92 -19.24 0.12 8.25
N LYS A 93 -20.46 0.22 7.69
CA LYS A 93 -20.70 0.94 6.43
C LYS A 93 -20.43 2.43 6.54
N LEU A 94 -20.87 3.05 7.65
CA LEU A 94 -20.66 4.48 7.88
C LEU A 94 -19.17 4.79 7.99
N GLU A 95 -18.43 4.03 8.81
CA GLU A 95 -16.99 4.19 8.98
C GLU A 95 -16.23 3.97 7.67
N PHE A 96 -16.57 2.93 6.91
CA PHE A 96 -15.98 2.67 5.59
C PHE A 96 -16.18 3.86 4.65
N ASN A 97 -17.39 4.40 4.57
CA ASN A 97 -17.70 5.54 3.69
C ASN A 97 -16.99 6.83 4.14
N MET A 98 -16.89 7.06 5.47
CA MET A 98 -16.15 8.20 6.02
C MET A 98 -14.66 8.11 5.70
N ALA A 99 -14.04 6.94 5.92
CA ALA A 99 -12.64 6.71 5.57
C ALA A 99 -12.42 6.88 4.07
N GLN A 100 -13.27 6.26 3.23
CA GLN A 100 -13.17 6.38 1.76
C GLN A 100 -13.27 7.84 1.29
N SER A 101 -14.12 8.66 1.90
CA SER A 101 -14.23 10.09 1.57
C SER A 101 -12.91 10.84 1.79
N VAL A 102 -12.23 10.58 2.92
CA VAL A 102 -10.91 11.15 3.21
C VAL A 102 -9.87 10.66 2.19
N LEU A 103 -9.86 9.36 1.87
CA LEU A 103 -8.94 8.81 0.88
C LEU A 103 -9.15 9.42 -0.51
N GLN A 104 -10.40 9.68 -0.92
CA GLN A 104 -10.70 10.36 -2.18
C GLN A 104 -10.21 11.81 -2.18
N GLN A 105 -10.27 12.49 -1.04
CA GLN A 105 -9.72 13.84 -0.91
C GLN A 105 -8.19 13.81 -1.03
N ASP A 106 -7.53 12.88 -0.35
CA ASP A 106 -6.08 12.69 -0.46
C ASP A 106 -5.65 12.39 -1.89
N LEU A 107 -6.36 11.48 -2.58
CA LEU A 107 -6.10 11.14 -3.98
C LEU A 107 -6.25 12.34 -4.91
N LYS A 108 -7.28 13.18 -4.71
CA LYS A 108 -7.45 14.43 -5.47
C LYS A 108 -6.26 15.37 -5.26
N SER A 109 -5.81 15.53 -4.01
CA SER A 109 -4.67 16.39 -3.69
C SER A 109 -3.38 15.93 -4.35
N VAL A 110 -3.04 14.63 -4.28
CA VAL A 110 -1.83 14.10 -4.92
C VAL A 110 -1.96 14.06 -6.44
N SER A 111 -3.15 13.84 -6.99
CA SER A 111 -3.40 13.93 -8.44
C SER A 111 -3.20 15.34 -8.96
N TRP A 112 -3.69 16.34 -8.24
CA TRP A 112 -3.43 17.74 -8.58
C TRP A 112 -1.93 18.07 -8.53
N TRP A 113 -1.22 17.63 -7.49
CA TRP A 113 0.23 17.79 -7.38
C TRP A 113 0.98 17.13 -8.55
N TRP A 114 0.67 15.87 -8.87
CA TRP A 114 1.35 15.11 -9.94
C TRP A 114 1.13 15.74 -11.31
N ASN A 115 -0.09 16.16 -11.61
CA ASN A 115 -0.42 16.85 -12.85
C ASN A 115 0.32 18.19 -12.98
N ASN A 116 0.49 18.93 -11.89
CA ASN A 116 1.22 20.19 -11.88
C ASN A 116 2.73 20.03 -12.02
N LEU A 117 3.29 18.92 -11.53
CA LEU A 117 4.69 18.59 -11.77
C LEU A 117 4.96 18.34 -13.26
N GLY A 118 3.98 17.79 -13.99
CA GLY A 118 4.08 17.55 -15.44
C GLY A 118 5.03 16.40 -15.82
N LEU A 119 5.57 15.65 -14.84
CA LEU A 119 6.57 14.61 -15.07
C LEU A 119 6.07 13.50 -16.01
N ALA A 120 4.81 13.08 -15.88
CA ALA A 120 4.23 12.07 -16.78
C ALA A 120 4.28 12.47 -18.27
N LYS A 121 4.24 13.78 -18.56
CA LYS A 121 4.33 14.30 -19.93
C LYS A 121 5.78 14.50 -20.37
N GLU A 122 6.61 15.09 -19.50
CA GLU A 122 8.02 15.37 -19.79
C GLU A 122 8.87 14.09 -19.87
N LEU A 123 8.49 13.06 -19.11
CA LEU A 123 9.15 11.76 -19.02
C LEU A 123 8.23 10.67 -19.56
N SER A 124 7.81 10.79 -20.82
CA SER A 124 6.84 9.89 -21.46
C SER A 124 7.30 8.42 -21.57
N PHE A 125 8.58 8.15 -21.33
CA PHE A 125 9.11 6.79 -21.20
C PHE A 125 8.76 6.14 -19.85
N SER A 126 8.51 6.93 -18.81
CA SER A 126 8.18 6.45 -17.47
C SER A 126 6.70 6.12 -17.33
N ARG A 127 6.40 5.13 -16.51
CA ARG A 127 5.05 4.67 -16.22
C ARG A 127 4.32 5.71 -15.33
N ASP A 128 3.19 6.21 -15.81
CA ASP A 128 2.28 7.01 -14.98
C ASP A 128 1.42 6.10 -14.09
N ARG A 129 1.83 5.96 -12.82
CA ARG A 129 1.27 4.99 -11.85
C ARG A 129 0.86 5.64 -10.54
N LEU A 130 0.41 6.90 -10.58
CA LEU A 130 0.07 7.66 -9.38
C LEU A 130 -0.99 6.94 -8.52
N VAL A 131 -2.02 6.35 -9.15
CA VAL A 131 -3.11 5.68 -8.43
C VAL A 131 -2.59 4.42 -7.72
N GLU A 132 -1.71 3.66 -8.36
CA GLU A 132 -1.05 2.50 -7.77
C GLU A 132 -0.11 2.92 -6.63
N CYS A 133 0.64 4.01 -6.79
CA CYS A 133 1.46 4.59 -5.72
C CYS A 133 0.59 5.00 -4.51
N PHE A 134 -0.55 5.63 -4.78
CA PHE A 134 -1.51 6.01 -3.74
C PHE A 134 -2.10 4.79 -3.04
N PHE A 135 -2.40 3.74 -3.79
CA PHE A 135 -2.93 2.49 -3.26
C PHE A 135 -1.94 1.82 -2.29
N VAL A 136 -0.65 1.81 -2.61
CA VAL A 136 0.40 1.35 -1.69
C VAL A 136 0.40 2.18 -0.40
N ALA A 137 0.29 3.51 -0.49
CA ALA A 137 0.23 4.36 0.69
C ALA A 137 -1.00 4.08 1.57
N VAL A 138 -2.17 3.85 0.97
CA VAL A 138 -3.41 3.46 1.67
C VAL A 138 -3.25 2.12 2.37
N SER A 139 -2.56 1.16 1.75
CA SER A 139 -2.36 -0.17 2.34
C SER A 139 -1.61 -0.16 3.67
N LEU A 140 -0.74 0.84 3.85
CA LEU A 140 0.09 1.00 5.05
C LEU A 140 -0.59 1.86 6.11
N MET A 141 -1.40 2.84 5.71
CA MET A 141 -2.01 3.83 6.61
C MET A 141 -3.36 4.30 6.07
N TYR A 142 -4.43 3.52 6.26
CA TYR A 142 -5.75 3.90 5.76
C TYR A 142 -6.52 4.83 6.71
N GLU A 143 -6.09 4.94 7.96
CA GLU A 143 -6.82 5.65 9.00
C GLU A 143 -6.85 7.18 8.75
N PRO A 144 -8.00 7.85 8.92
CA PRO A 144 -8.18 9.25 8.50
C PRO A 144 -7.10 10.24 8.95
N GLN A 145 -6.58 10.09 10.18
CA GLN A 145 -5.57 10.96 10.78
C GLN A 145 -4.21 10.96 10.05
N PHE A 146 -3.92 9.96 9.21
CA PHE A 146 -2.64 9.82 8.51
C PHE A 146 -2.64 10.41 7.09
N SER A 147 -3.58 11.30 6.78
CA SER A 147 -3.69 11.97 5.46
C SER A 147 -2.36 12.55 4.96
N SER A 148 -1.63 13.33 5.77
CA SER A 148 -0.34 13.90 5.35
C SER A 148 0.72 12.84 5.04
N TYR A 149 0.71 11.73 5.77
CA TYR A 149 1.63 10.62 5.54
C TYR A 149 1.30 9.88 4.25
N ARG A 150 0.02 9.57 4.00
CA ARG A 150 -0.41 8.96 2.74
C ARG A 150 -0.03 9.82 1.54
N GLN A 151 -0.27 11.12 1.62
CA GLN A 151 0.09 12.03 0.54
C GLN A 151 1.60 12.07 0.33
N GLY A 152 2.40 12.24 1.39
CA GLY A 152 3.85 12.24 1.30
C GLY A 152 4.43 10.94 0.74
N LEU A 153 3.95 9.79 1.22
CA LEU A 153 4.38 8.48 0.75
C LEU A 153 4.00 8.23 -0.70
N THR A 154 2.82 8.69 -1.13
CA THR A 154 2.42 8.62 -2.55
C THR A 154 3.40 9.39 -3.42
N LYS A 155 3.77 10.62 -3.01
CA LYS A 155 4.75 11.45 -3.75
C LYS A 155 6.09 10.74 -3.86
N VAL A 156 6.60 10.18 -2.76
CA VAL A 156 7.86 9.41 -2.73
C VAL A 156 7.79 8.18 -3.62
N ALA A 157 6.72 7.39 -3.53
CA ALA A 157 6.52 6.19 -4.36
C ALA A 157 6.44 6.52 -5.86
N SER A 158 5.84 7.66 -6.23
CA SER A 158 5.83 8.13 -7.61
C SER A 158 7.24 8.48 -8.10
N PHE A 159 8.06 9.15 -7.28
CA PHE A 159 9.47 9.39 -7.63
C PHE A 159 10.28 8.11 -7.73
N ILE A 160 10.10 7.16 -6.81
CA ILE A 160 10.77 5.86 -6.87
C ILE A 160 10.46 5.18 -8.21
N THR A 161 9.19 5.14 -8.62
CA THR A 161 8.78 4.54 -9.90
C THR A 161 9.40 5.24 -11.10
N THR A 162 9.42 6.58 -11.09
CA THR A 162 10.01 7.35 -12.19
C THR A 162 11.53 7.22 -12.27
N ILE A 163 12.22 7.20 -11.13
CA ILE A 163 13.68 7.03 -11.07
C ILE A 163 14.05 5.60 -11.45
N ASP A 164 13.30 4.59 -10.99
CA ASP A 164 13.43 3.19 -11.42
C ASP A 164 13.40 3.08 -12.95
N ASP A 165 12.43 3.71 -13.62
CA ASP A 165 12.36 3.73 -15.09
C ASP A 165 13.57 4.45 -15.74
N ILE A 166 14.12 5.48 -15.09
CA ILE A 166 15.34 6.14 -15.55
C ILE A 166 16.53 5.17 -15.47
N TYR A 167 16.70 4.43 -14.38
CA TYR A 167 17.84 3.53 -14.20
C TYR A 167 17.75 2.25 -15.03
N ASP A 168 16.55 1.67 -15.15
CA ASP A 168 16.38 0.34 -15.74
C ASP A 168 16.11 0.37 -17.24
N ILE A 169 15.51 1.46 -17.77
CA ILE A 169 15.00 1.50 -19.14
C ILE A 169 15.70 2.57 -19.98
N TYR A 170 15.84 3.79 -19.45
CA TYR A 170 16.12 4.95 -20.30
C TYR A 170 17.54 5.49 -20.21
N GLY A 171 18.11 5.61 -19.01
CA GLY A 171 19.39 6.25 -18.77
C GLY A 171 20.57 5.41 -19.23
N THR A 172 21.57 6.06 -19.80
CA THR A 172 22.86 5.43 -20.08
C THR A 172 23.74 5.41 -18.83
N MET A 173 24.67 4.44 -18.73
CA MET A 173 25.54 4.32 -17.54
C MET A 173 26.21 5.64 -17.14
N SER A 174 26.75 6.40 -18.11
CA SER A 174 27.38 7.69 -17.84
C SER A 174 26.41 8.77 -17.35
N GLU A 175 25.15 8.75 -17.80
CA GLU A 175 24.13 9.66 -17.30
C GLU A 175 23.69 9.27 -15.89
N LEU A 176 23.57 7.97 -15.61
CA LEU A 176 23.20 7.43 -14.31
C LEU A 176 24.26 7.76 -13.25
N GLU A 177 25.55 7.67 -13.58
CA GLU A 177 26.65 8.10 -12.69
C GLU A 177 26.51 9.58 -12.30
N LEU A 178 26.16 10.45 -13.25
CA LEU A 178 25.93 11.87 -12.98
C LEU A 178 24.68 12.10 -12.13
N PHE A 179 23.60 11.35 -12.40
CA PHE A 179 22.37 11.45 -11.61
C PHE A 179 22.59 11.00 -10.17
N THR A 180 23.30 9.88 -9.98
CA THR A 180 23.69 9.38 -8.66
C THR A 180 24.52 10.42 -7.90
N ASP A 181 25.56 11.00 -8.51
CA ASP A 181 26.38 12.04 -7.84
C ASP A 181 25.54 13.27 -7.45
N ALA A 182 24.58 13.67 -8.29
CA ALA A 182 23.66 14.76 -7.97
C ALA A 182 22.76 14.46 -6.76
N VAL A 183 22.21 13.24 -6.68
CA VAL A 183 21.38 12.78 -5.54
C VAL A 183 22.23 12.65 -4.27
N GLU A 184 23.40 12.03 -4.34
CA GLU A 184 24.29 11.85 -3.18
C GLU A 184 24.75 13.17 -2.56
N ARG A 185 25.05 14.17 -3.41
CA ARG A 185 25.44 15.51 -2.94
C ARG A 185 24.25 16.33 -2.48
N TRP A 186 23.06 16.01 -2.98
CA TRP A 186 21.82 16.76 -2.75
C TRP A 186 21.98 18.25 -3.05
N ASP A 187 22.70 18.58 -4.13
CA ASP A 187 23.13 19.93 -4.49
C ASP A 187 22.58 20.35 -5.86
N ILE A 188 21.93 21.52 -5.90
CA ILE A 188 21.33 22.09 -7.11
C ILE A 188 22.40 22.49 -8.13
N ASP A 189 23.61 22.84 -7.69
CA ASP A 189 24.66 23.32 -8.58
C ASP A 189 25.12 22.22 -9.56
N VAL A 190 25.06 20.96 -9.14
CA VAL A 190 25.43 19.78 -9.93
C VAL A 190 24.38 19.44 -11.00
N VAL A 191 23.17 19.99 -10.88
CA VAL A 191 22.09 19.77 -11.86
C VAL A 191 22.48 20.27 -13.24
N GLN A 192 23.40 21.22 -13.35
CA GLN A 192 23.79 21.77 -14.66
C GLN A 192 24.45 20.75 -15.59
N SER A 193 25.12 19.73 -15.05
CA SER A 193 25.75 18.66 -15.84
C SER A 193 24.79 17.56 -16.27
N LEU A 194 23.57 17.50 -15.74
CA LEU A 194 22.61 16.44 -16.08
C LEU A 194 21.97 16.65 -17.47
N PRO A 195 21.55 15.58 -18.15
CA PRO A 195 20.62 15.67 -19.28
C PRO A 195 19.31 16.36 -18.86
N ASN A 196 18.63 17.01 -19.82
CA ASN A 196 17.45 17.83 -19.51
C ASN A 196 16.33 17.07 -18.77
N TYR A 197 16.06 15.82 -19.16
CA TYR A 197 15.03 14.99 -18.52
C TYR A 197 15.37 14.66 -17.06
N MET A 198 16.65 14.39 -16.77
CA MET A 198 17.17 14.18 -15.42
C MET A 198 17.13 15.46 -14.58
N LYS A 199 17.42 16.63 -15.18
CA LYS A 199 17.27 17.93 -14.47
C LYS A 199 15.84 18.12 -13.99
N ILE A 200 14.87 17.88 -14.87
CA ILE A 200 13.45 18.02 -14.56
C ILE A 200 13.06 17.06 -13.42
N CYS A 201 13.48 15.79 -13.51
CA CYS A 201 13.22 14.79 -12.47
C CYS A 201 13.84 15.17 -11.12
N PHE A 202 15.14 15.49 -11.11
CA PHE A 202 15.87 15.85 -9.89
C PHE A 202 15.30 17.10 -9.22
N LEU A 203 15.03 18.16 -9.98
CA LEU A 203 14.49 19.39 -9.40
C LEU A 203 13.08 19.17 -8.84
N ALA A 204 12.25 18.36 -9.49
CA ALA A 204 10.94 17.99 -8.97
C ALA A 204 11.05 17.21 -7.65
N LEU A 205 11.98 16.25 -7.57
CA LEU A 205 12.29 15.48 -6.37
C LEU A 205 12.78 16.38 -5.23
N TYR A 206 13.83 17.16 -5.49
CA TYR A 206 14.45 18.08 -4.55
C TYR A 206 13.42 19.07 -3.97
N ASN A 207 12.61 19.70 -4.82
CA ASN A 207 11.59 20.64 -4.37
C ASN A 207 10.51 19.96 -3.52
N THR A 208 10.07 18.77 -3.92
CA THR A 208 9.03 18.03 -3.18
C THR A 208 9.52 17.61 -1.79
N ILE A 209 10.73 17.06 -1.70
CA ILE A 209 11.31 16.63 -0.42
C ILE A 209 11.53 17.82 0.51
N ASN A 210 12.04 18.94 -0.01
CA ASN A 210 12.23 20.14 0.79
C ASN A 210 10.91 20.78 1.23
N GLU A 211 9.86 20.76 0.40
CA GLU A 211 8.50 21.18 0.79
C GLU A 211 7.98 20.34 1.97
N MET A 212 8.12 19.02 1.88
CA MET A 212 7.72 18.09 2.95
C MET A 212 8.50 18.35 4.24
N ALA A 213 9.83 18.50 4.14
CA ALA A 213 10.68 18.77 5.27
C ALA A 213 10.37 20.12 5.92
N TYR A 214 10.09 21.15 5.13
CA TYR A 214 9.66 22.45 5.63
C TYR A 214 8.31 22.36 6.36
N GLY A 215 7.35 21.61 5.82
CA GLY A 215 6.08 21.33 6.48
C GLY A 215 6.25 20.64 7.83
N PHE A 216 7.23 19.72 7.94
CA PHE A 216 7.57 19.07 9.20
C PHE A 216 8.25 20.03 10.19
N LEU A 217 9.24 20.79 9.72
CA LEU A 217 9.97 21.80 10.51
C LEU A 217 9.00 22.83 11.12
N ARG A 218 8.03 23.32 10.34
CA ARG A 218 7.04 24.29 10.84
C ARG A 218 6.16 23.75 11.97
N LYS A 219 5.94 22.44 12.04
CA LYS A 219 5.06 21.81 13.02
C LYS A 219 5.80 21.29 14.24
N HIS A 220 7.04 20.84 14.05
CA HIS A 220 7.79 20.12 15.08
C HIS A 220 9.14 20.77 15.42
N GLU A 221 9.51 21.88 14.78
CA GLU A 221 10.77 22.62 15.01
C GLU A 221 12.04 21.79 14.76
N HIS A 222 11.92 20.70 14.01
CA HIS A 222 13.02 19.80 13.67
C HIS A 222 13.27 19.79 12.16
N ASN A 223 14.53 20.01 11.76
CA ASN A 223 14.95 19.90 10.37
C ASN A 223 15.24 18.45 10.01
N ILE A 224 14.42 17.87 9.12
CA ILE A 224 14.55 16.48 8.65
C ILE A 224 15.12 16.36 7.23
N ILE A 225 15.54 17.46 6.58
CA ILE A 225 16.18 17.41 5.25
C ILE A 225 17.38 16.44 5.25
N PRO A 226 18.30 16.48 6.24
CA PRO A 226 19.46 15.57 6.23
C PRO A 226 19.08 14.09 6.35
N ASN A 227 17.90 13.78 6.91
CA ASN A 227 17.39 12.42 7.03
C ASN A 227 16.75 11.98 5.73
N LEU A 228 15.93 12.83 5.11
CA LEU A 228 15.28 12.52 3.85
C LEU A 228 16.29 12.41 2.69
N ALA A 229 17.28 13.30 2.63
CA ALA A 229 18.34 13.24 1.61
C ALA A 229 19.22 11.99 1.69
N LYS A 230 19.24 11.27 2.82
CA LYS A 230 19.93 9.98 2.96
C LYS A 230 19.08 8.78 2.56
N LEU A 231 17.76 8.97 2.45
CA LEU A 231 16.78 7.91 2.14
C LEU A 231 16.38 7.91 0.66
N VAL A 232 16.62 9.03 -0.03
CA VAL A 232 16.45 9.20 -1.47
C VAL A 232 17.74 8.80 -2.16
#